data_AF-A0A3M2SVT0-F1
#
_entry.id   AF-A0A3M2SVT0-F1
#
_cell.length_a   1.000
_cell.length_b   1.000
_cell.length_c   1.000
_cell.angle_alpha   90.00
_cell.angle_beta   90.00
_cell.angle_gamma   90.00
#
_symmetry.space_group_name_H-M   'P 1'
#
loop_
_entity.id
_entity.type
_entity.pdbx_description
1 polymer ?
#
loop_
_entity_poly.entity_id
_entity_poly.type
_entity_poly.pdbx_seq_one_letter_code
_entity_poly.pdbx_strand_id
1 'polypeptide(L)'
;MSTDDAYTSFLDKANADLDAGRQQQAAPSAATATRASAVDADEPVPPALVGVEAFYASETDEPFEPVVMRWGKGGLPDETQLSALISSPSLSADQLSIAALSPASFDPRGQYGDVMVAVQAAAGNEETRVFRVEMGMGARVEYYVLGLEREARRVVGLRARAVES
;
A
#
# COMPACT_ATOMS: atom_id res chain seq x y z
N MET A 1 -45.57 29.27 16.60
CA MET A 1 -44.85 28.53 15.55
C MET A 1 -43.45 28.31 16.09
N SER A 2 -43.22 27.21 16.81
CA SER A 2 -42.02 26.97 17.65
C SER A 2 -41.43 25.62 17.32
N THR A 3 -40.83 25.49 16.13
CA THR A 3 -40.29 24.21 15.67
C THR A 3 -38.99 24.34 14.89
N ASP A 4 -38.30 25.48 15.02
CA ASP A 4 -37.01 25.69 14.34
C ASP A 4 -35.81 25.50 15.29
N ASP A 5 -35.96 25.81 16.59
CA ASP A 5 -34.90 25.70 17.61
C ASP A 5 -34.52 24.24 17.97
N ALA A 6 -35.44 23.29 17.80
CA ALA A 6 -35.17 21.88 18.06
C ALA A 6 -34.37 21.21 16.93
N TYR A 7 -34.50 21.72 15.70
CA TYR A 7 -33.81 21.18 14.52
C TYR A 7 -32.33 21.59 14.52
N THR A 8 -32.05 22.84 14.88
CA THR A 8 -30.67 23.34 15.04
C THR A 8 -29.96 22.63 16.19
N SER A 9 -30.64 22.39 17.32
CA SER A 9 -30.05 21.69 18.46
C SER A 9 -29.67 20.23 18.17
N PHE A 10 -30.34 19.55 17.22
CA PHE A 10 -29.97 18.20 16.79
C PHE A 10 -28.74 18.20 15.87
N LEU A 11 -28.63 19.21 14.99
CA LEU A 11 -27.46 19.39 14.13
C LEU A 11 -26.22 19.78 14.94
N ASP A 12 -26.37 20.66 15.92
CA ASP A 12 -25.25 21.13 16.75
C ASP A 12 -24.77 20.03 17.72
N LYS A 13 -25.70 19.26 18.30
CA LYS A 13 -25.36 18.19 19.27
C LYS A 13 -24.66 16.99 18.63
N ALA A 14 -24.92 16.71 17.35
CA ALA A 14 -24.17 15.69 16.59
C ALA A 14 -22.74 16.16 16.26
N ASN A 15 -22.53 17.46 16.09
CA ASN A 15 -21.20 18.02 15.84
C ASN A 15 -20.37 18.19 17.14
N ALA A 16 -21.01 18.45 18.28
CA ALA A 16 -20.33 18.59 19.56
C ALA A 16 -19.77 17.25 20.10
N ASP A 17 -20.45 16.13 19.85
CA ASP A 17 -19.96 14.79 20.24
C ASP A 17 -18.75 14.36 19.38
N LEU A 18 -18.71 14.80 18.11
CA LEU A 18 -17.54 14.66 17.23
C LEU A 18 -16.35 15.54 17.65
N ASP A 19 -16.58 16.70 18.28
CA ASP A 19 -15.51 17.61 18.72
C ASP A 19 -14.87 17.19 20.05
N ALA A 20 -15.66 16.61 20.97
CA ALA A 20 -15.13 16.00 22.20
C ALA A 20 -14.29 14.74 21.92
N GLY A 21 -14.54 14.04 20.81
CA GLY A 21 -13.69 12.98 20.30
C GLY A 21 -12.44 13.47 19.56
N ARG A 22 -12.44 14.70 19.02
CA ARG A 22 -11.34 15.25 18.20
C ARG A 22 -10.19 15.86 18.99
N GLN A 23 -10.29 16.00 20.31
CA GLN A 23 -9.09 16.24 21.13
C GLN A 23 -8.22 14.98 21.29
N GLN A 24 -8.68 13.83 20.78
CA GLN A 24 -7.93 12.60 20.60
C GLN A 24 -8.18 12.05 19.18
N GLN A 25 -7.35 12.49 18.21
CA GLN A 25 -7.16 11.95 16.85
C GLN A 25 -7.86 12.68 15.66
N ALA A 26 -7.01 13.02 14.68
CA ALA A 26 -7.17 13.05 13.22
C ALA A 26 -7.87 14.23 12.46
N ALA A 27 -7.07 14.88 11.60
CA ALA A 27 -7.22 15.34 10.18
C ALA A 27 -8.55 15.90 9.60
N PRO A 28 -8.46 16.77 8.56
CA PRO A 28 -9.49 16.89 7.51
C PRO A 28 -9.03 16.36 6.13
N SER A 29 -10.00 15.82 5.39
CA SER A 29 -9.89 15.00 4.18
C SER A 29 -9.77 15.80 2.87
N ALA A 30 -9.04 15.25 1.90
CA ALA A 30 -9.10 15.63 0.49
C ALA A 30 -9.11 14.38 -0.40
N ALA A 31 -10.14 14.29 -1.26
CA ALA A 31 -10.35 13.32 -2.34
C ALA A 31 -10.40 11.83 -1.95
N THR A 32 -11.01 11.03 -2.82
CA THR A 32 -11.04 9.56 -2.77
C THR A 32 -9.62 9.02 -3.00
N ALA A 33 -8.73 9.29 -2.05
CA ALA A 33 -7.47 8.59 -1.95
C ALA A 33 -7.83 7.14 -1.64
N THR A 34 -7.69 6.28 -2.65
CA THR A 34 -7.29 4.89 -2.48
C THR A 34 -6.47 4.83 -1.20
N ARG A 35 -7.00 4.18 -0.15
CA ARG A 35 -6.28 4.02 1.10
C ARG A 35 -5.04 3.21 0.77
N ALA A 36 -3.96 3.92 0.50
CA ALA A 36 -2.62 3.38 0.44
C ALA A 36 -2.44 2.56 1.71
N SER A 37 -2.44 1.24 1.56
CA SER A 37 -2.13 0.34 2.66
C SER A 37 -0.61 0.36 2.83
N ALA A 38 -0.08 1.51 3.24
CA ALA A 38 1.29 1.62 3.69
C ALA A 38 1.44 0.65 4.87
N VAL A 39 2.36 -0.29 4.76
CA VAL A 39 2.71 -1.20 5.86
C VAL A 39 3.25 -0.40 7.06
N ASP A 40 3.67 0.86 6.83
CA ASP A 40 3.85 1.90 7.84
C ASP A 40 2.96 3.12 7.53
N ALA A 41 1.83 3.28 8.25
CA ALA A 41 0.83 4.34 8.02
C ALA A 41 1.35 5.79 8.24
N ASP A 42 2.54 5.96 8.83
CA ASP A 42 3.13 7.26 9.17
C ASP A 42 4.09 7.82 8.10
N GLU A 43 4.33 7.10 7.01
CA GLU A 43 5.33 7.50 6.01
C GLU A 43 4.69 8.06 4.72
N PRO A 44 5.11 9.25 4.24
CA PRO A 44 4.49 9.86 3.07
C PRO A 44 4.79 9.05 1.82
N VAL A 45 3.73 8.69 1.10
CA VAL A 45 3.79 8.00 -0.20
C VAL A 45 4.39 8.95 -1.24
N PRO A 46 5.44 8.52 -1.99
CA PRO A 46 6.00 9.31 -3.08
C PRO A 46 4.93 9.70 -4.13
N PRO A 47 4.91 10.94 -4.63
CA PRO A 47 3.91 11.41 -5.60
C PRO A 47 3.83 10.56 -6.87
N ALA A 48 4.97 9.97 -7.28
CA ALA A 48 5.05 9.07 -8.43
C ALA A 48 4.14 7.82 -8.32
N LEU A 49 3.83 7.38 -7.09
CA LEU A 49 3.01 6.18 -6.85
C LEU A 49 1.51 6.50 -6.69
N VAL A 50 1.16 7.73 -6.30
CA VAL A 50 -0.23 8.14 -6.00
C VAL A 50 -1.10 8.18 -7.26
N GLY A 51 -0.50 8.41 -8.44
CA GLY A 51 -1.23 8.52 -9.71
C GLY A 51 -1.36 7.22 -10.51
N VAL A 52 -0.92 6.09 -9.97
CA VAL A 52 -0.92 4.82 -10.71
C VAL A 52 -2.29 4.13 -10.57
N GLU A 53 -3.12 4.29 -11.59
CA GLU A 53 -4.42 3.62 -11.72
C GLU A 53 -4.26 2.35 -12.55
N ALA A 54 -3.61 1.34 -11.97
CA ALA A 54 -3.42 0.02 -12.60
C ALA A 54 -4.10 -1.08 -11.78
N PHE A 55 -4.54 -2.13 -12.46
CA PHE A 55 -5.15 -3.32 -11.85
C PHE A 55 -4.39 -4.56 -12.27
N TYR A 56 -4.10 -5.44 -11.33
CA TYR A 56 -3.45 -6.71 -11.60
C TYR A 56 -4.49 -7.71 -12.11
N ALA A 57 -4.33 -8.13 -13.36
CA ALA A 57 -5.20 -9.08 -14.02
C ALA A 57 -5.12 -10.46 -13.33
N SER A 58 -6.15 -10.78 -12.56
CA SER A 58 -6.34 -12.05 -11.83
C SER A 58 -7.84 -12.37 -11.76
N GLU A 59 -8.27 -13.40 -11.03
CA GLU A 59 -9.72 -13.66 -10.89
C GLU A 59 -10.50 -12.48 -10.28
N THR A 60 -9.83 -11.63 -9.50
CA THR A 60 -10.47 -10.54 -8.74
C THR A 60 -10.12 -9.13 -9.24
N ASP A 61 -9.24 -9.00 -10.23
CA ASP A 61 -8.80 -7.70 -10.79
C ASP A 61 -8.53 -6.62 -9.73
N GLU A 62 -7.62 -6.88 -8.79
CA GLU A 62 -7.34 -5.96 -7.69
C GLU A 62 -6.42 -4.81 -8.11
N PRO A 63 -6.59 -3.60 -7.55
CA PRO A 63 -5.74 -2.45 -7.86
C PRO A 63 -4.32 -2.61 -7.31
N PHE A 64 -3.37 -1.90 -7.93
CA PHE A 64 -2.07 -1.66 -7.33
C PHE A 64 -2.18 -0.58 -6.25
N GLU A 65 -1.81 -0.93 -5.03
CA GLU A 65 -1.79 -0.05 -3.87
C GLU A 65 -0.35 0.39 -3.55
N PRO A 66 -0.10 1.68 -3.30
CA PRO A 66 1.23 2.12 -2.90
C PRO A 66 1.60 1.60 -1.51
N VAL A 67 2.86 1.15 -1.41
CA VAL A 67 3.46 0.65 -0.19
C VAL A 67 4.77 1.40 0.08
N VAL A 68 4.95 1.79 1.35
CA VAL A 68 6.18 2.36 1.88
C VAL A 68 6.53 1.59 3.14
N MET A 69 7.79 1.18 3.25
CA MET A 69 8.32 0.38 4.35
C MET A 69 9.65 0.94 4.81
N ARG A 70 9.81 1.09 6.12
CA ARG A 70 11.09 1.48 6.71
C ARG A 70 12.12 0.38 6.52
N TRP A 71 13.31 0.76 6.08
CA TRP A 71 14.35 -0.23 5.75
C TRP A 71 15.70 0.03 6.39
N GLY A 72 16.22 1.26 6.29
CA GLY A 72 17.46 1.68 6.92
C GLY A 72 18.75 1.08 6.33
N LYS A 73 18.67 0.09 5.43
CA LYS A 73 19.83 -0.55 4.78
C LYS A 73 20.06 -0.02 3.36
N GLY A 74 21.26 -0.28 2.83
CA GLY A 74 21.74 0.30 1.56
C GLY A 74 21.43 -0.48 0.27
N GLY A 75 20.67 -1.57 0.33
CA GLY A 75 20.27 -2.39 -0.83
C GLY A 75 18.82 -2.84 -0.68
N LEU A 76 18.16 -3.35 -1.73
CA LEU A 76 16.80 -3.88 -1.62
C LEU A 76 16.73 -5.09 -0.66
N PRO A 77 15.59 -5.31 0.03
CA PRO A 77 15.41 -6.49 0.86
C PRO A 77 15.49 -7.76 0.01
N ASP A 78 16.03 -8.83 0.58
CA ASP A 78 15.86 -10.20 0.07
C ASP A 78 14.50 -10.78 0.49
N GLU A 79 14.20 -12.01 0.08
CA GLU A 79 12.93 -12.70 0.36
C GLU A 79 12.70 -12.88 1.88
N THR A 80 13.76 -13.16 2.65
CA THR A 80 13.66 -13.39 4.10
C THR A 80 13.49 -12.07 4.86
N GLN A 81 14.10 -11.01 4.35
CA GLN A 81 13.97 -9.67 4.88
C GLN A 81 12.60 -9.07 4.57
N LEU A 82 12.09 -9.31 3.35
CA LEU A 82 10.74 -8.89 2.98
C LEU A 82 9.70 -9.61 3.82
N SER A 83 9.84 -10.92 4.07
CA SER A 83 8.89 -11.65 4.91
C SER A 83 8.83 -11.07 6.32
N ALA A 84 9.98 -10.69 6.89
CA ALA A 84 10.04 -10.01 8.18
C ALA A 84 9.39 -8.61 8.16
N LEU A 85 9.53 -7.86 7.05
CA LEU A 85 8.93 -6.52 6.88
C LEU A 85 7.41 -6.55 6.79
N ILE A 86 6.85 -7.53 6.08
CA ILE A 86 5.40 -7.64 5.85
C ILE A 86 4.69 -8.53 6.89
N SER A 87 5.46 -9.16 7.79
CA SER A 87 4.90 -9.92 8.91
C SER A 87 4.08 -9.03 9.81
N SER A 88 2.94 -9.54 10.27
CA SER A 88 2.03 -8.84 11.17
C SER A 88 1.62 -9.75 12.34
N PRO A 89 1.04 -9.24 13.42
CA PRO A 89 0.58 -10.07 14.54
C PRO A 89 -0.40 -11.19 14.13
N SER A 90 -1.11 -11.00 13.01
CA SER A 90 -2.04 -11.97 12.43
C SER A 90 -1.43 -12.90 11.39
N LEU A 91 -0.21 -12.62 10.92
CA LEU A 91 0.41 -13.34 9.82
C LEU A 91 1.92 -13.40 9.99
N SER A 92 2.39 -14.58 10.38
CA SER A 92 3.79 -14.82 10.72
C SER A 92 4.65 -15.09 9.48
N ALA A 93 5.95 -14.80 9.56
CA ALA A 93 6.90 -15.00 8.46
C ALA A 93 6.96 -16.45 7.94
N ASP A 94 6.71 -17.44 8.81
CA ASP A 94 6.67 -18.87 8.46
C ASP A 94 5.43 -19.27 7.64
N GLN A 95 4.41 -18.41 7.59
CA GLN A 95 3.21 -18.61 6.78
C GLN A 95 3.32 -17.93 5.40
N LEU A 96 4.42 -17.22 5.15
CA LEU A 96 4.69 -16.50 3.91
C LEU A 96 5.65 -17.30 3.03
N SER A 97 5.25 -17.55 1.80
CA SER A 97 6.15 -18.08 0.77
C SER A 97 6.50 -16.94 -0.20
N ILE A 98 7.75 -16.48 -0.18
CA ILE A 98 8.19 -15.35 -1.00
C ILE A 98 9.17 -15.83 -2.07
N ALA A 99 8.91 -15.44 -3.32
CA ALA A 99 9.79 -15.69 -4.45
C ALA A 99 10.09 -14.40 -5.21
N ALA A 100 11.36 -14.13 -5.48
CA ALA A 100 11.75 -13.06 -6.40
C ALA A 100 11.40 -13.45 -7.85
N LEU A 101 10.79 -12.52 -8.58
CA LEU A 101 10.43 -12.68 -9.98
C LEU A 101 11.25 -11.76 -10.87
N SER A 102 11.57 -12.25 -12.08
CA SER A 102 12.08 -11.38 -13.13
C SER A 102 10.97 -10.49 -13.68
N PRO A 103 11.27 -9.29 -14.22
CA PRO A 103 10.27 -8.43 -14.84
C PRO A 103 9.47 -9.14 -15.95
N ALA A 104 10.14 -10.00 -16.74
CA ALA A 104 9.49 -10.76 -17.81
C ALA A 104 8.57 -11.87 -17.28
N SER A 105 8.84 -12.41 -16.09
CA SER A 105 7.97 -13.40 -15.44
C SER A 105 6.74 -12.73 -14.81
N PHE A 106 6.92 -11.53 -14.25
CA PHE A 106 5.84 -10.75 -13.65
C PHE A 106 4.90 -10.15 -14.71
N ASP A 107 5.47 -9.60 -15.77
CA ASP A 107 4.74 -8.91 -16.83
C ASP A 107 5.10 -9.48 -18.22
N PRO A 108 4.68 -10.72 -18.53
CA PRO A 108 4.99 -11.36 -19.81
C PRO A 108 4.34 -10.66 -21.01
N ARG A 109 3.32 -9.83 -20.77
CA ARG A 109 2.56 -9.11 -21.81
C ARG A 109 2.93 -7.63 -21.92
N GLY A 110 3.78 -7.11 -21.04
CA GLY A 110 4.17 -5.69 -21.03
C GLY A 110 3.04 -4.73 -20.63
N GLN A 111 2.07 -5.20 -19.83
CA GLN A 111 0.88 -4.44 -19.43
C GLN A 111 1.10 -3.57 -18.18
N TYR A 112 2.19 -3.78 -17.43
CA TYR A 112 2.50 -3.10 -16.17
C TYR A 112 3.71 -2.17 -16.29
N GLY A 113 4.00 -1.67 -17.49
CA GLY A 113 5.09 -0.72 -17.73
C GLY A 113 4.99 0.53 -16.85
N ASP A 114 3.79 1.10 -16.72
CA ASP A 114 3.55 2.30 -15.91
C ASP A 114 3.82 2.06 -14.42
N VAL A 115 3.47 0.87 -13.90
CA VAL A 115 3.77 0.44 -12.53
C VAL A 115 5.29 0.41 -12.31
N MET A 116 6.03 -0.21 -13.22
CA MET A 116 7.49 -0.33 -13.13
C MET A 116 8.18 1.05 -13.19
N VAL A 117 7.73 1.91 -14.11
CA VAL A 117 8.25 3.28 -14.26
C VAL A 117 7.95 4.12 -13.03
N ALA A 118 6.75 4.03 -12.47
CA ALA A 118 6.38 4.76 -11.26
C ALA A 118 7.21 4.35 -10.04
N VAL A 119 7.43 3.05 -9.86
CA VAL A 119 8.27 2.51 -8.78
C VAL A 119 9.72 2.94 -8.96
N GLN A 120 10.23 2.89 -10.19
CA GLN A 120 11.58 3.36 -10.50
C GLN A 120 11.73 4.86 -10.24
N ALA A 121 10.76 5.69 -10.64
CA ALA A 121 10.76 7.12 -10.36
C ALA A 121 10.71 7.41 -8.86
N ALA A 122 9.89 6.68 -8.10
CA ALA A 122 9.80 6.79 -6.64
C ALA A 122 11.12 6.41 -5.94
N ALA A 123 11.86 5.45 -6.49
CA ALA A 123 13.16 5.02 -5.99
C ALA A 123 14.33 5.90 -6.46
N GLY A 124 14.11 6.95 -7.25
CA GLY A 124 15.18 7.79 -7.77
C GLY A 124 15.95 7.18 -8.95
N ASN A 125 15.27 6.38 -9.77
CA ASN A 125 15.82 5.63 -10.91
C ASN A 125 16.83 4.53 -10.55
N GLU A 126 16.68 3.97 -9.36
CA GLU A 126 17.48 2.86 -8.83
C GLU A 126 16.99 1.48 -9.32
N GLU A 127 17.66 0.43 -8.85
CA GLU A 127 17.24 -0.96 -9.05
C GLU A 127 15.85 -1.19 -8.46
N THR A 128 15.01 -1.92 -9.20
CA THR A 128 13.69 -2.38 -8.77
C THR A 128 13.65 -3.90 -8.74
N ARG A 129 12.83 -4.46 -7.86
CA ARG A 129 12.67 -5.91 -7.72
C ARG A 129 11.21 -6.26 -7.52
N VAL A 130 10.82 -7.37 -8.11
CA VAL A 130 9.46 -7.91 -8.01
C VAL A 130 9.47 -9.15 -7.14
N PHE A 131 8.51 -9.24 -6.25
CA PHE A 131 8.29 -10.40 -5.39
C PHE A 131 6.86 -10.90 -5.54
N ARG A 132 6.70 -12.22 -5.53
CA ARG A 132 5.42 -12.90 -5.35
C ARG A 132 5.38 -13.48 -3.96
N VAL A 133 4.33 -13.19 -3.23
CA VAL A 133 4.14 -13.55 -1.82
C VAL A 133 2.86 -14.38 -1.71
N GLU A 134 2.97 -15.66 -1.41
CA GLU A 134 1.81 -16.50 -1.13
C GLU A 134 1.45 -16.38 0.36
N MET A 135 0.17 -16.13 0.62
CA MET A 135 -0.35 -15.88 1.96
C MET A 135 -0.96 -17.16 2.55
N GLY A 136 -0.17 -17.94 3.29
CA GLY A 136 -0.64 -19.09 4.06
C GLY A 136 -1.26 -20.23 3.23
N MET A 137 -2.23 -20.94 3.83
CA MET A 137 -2.98 -22.01 3.15
C MET A 137 -4.14 -21.41 2.35
N GLY A 138 -3.90 -21.07 1.08
CA GLY A 138 -4.96 -20.65 0.16
C GLY A 138 -4.43 -20.16 -1.19
N ALA A 139 -5.36 -19.77 -2.05
CA ALA A 139 -5.11 -19.20 -3.38
C ALA A 139 -4.65 -17.72 -3.36
N ARG A 140 -4.41 -17.14 -2.18
CA ARG A 140 -4.15 -15.69 -2.05
C ARG A 140 -2.68 -15.40 -2.27
N VAL A 141 -2.40 -14.54 -3.24
CA VAL A 141 -1.07 -14.11 -3.61
C VAL A 141 -1.02 -12.59 -3.58
N GLU A 142 0.10 -12.02 -3.15
CA GLU A 142 0.39 -10.60 -3.24
C GLU A 142 1.66 -10.39 -4.08
N TYR A 143 1.58 -9.51 -5.06
CA TYR A 143 2.72 -9.09 -5.86
C TYR A 143 3.24 -7.77 -5.31
N TYR A 144 4.54 -7.70 -5.04
CA TYR A 144 5.22 -6.50 -4.57
C TYR A 144 6.25 -6.06 -5.61
N VAL A 145 6.08 -4.86 -6.16
CA VAL A 145 7.07 -4.20 -7.03
C VAL A 145 7.74 -3.12 -6.21
N LEU A 146 9.00 -3.33 -5.84
CA LEU A 146 9.71 -2.53 -4.84
C LEU A 146 10.96 -1.87 -5.44
N GLY A 147 11.26 -0.67 -4.96
CA GLY A 147 12.48 0.08 -5.23
C GLY A 147 13.06 0.66 -3.95
N LEU A 148 14.37 0.91 -3.94
CA LEU A 148 15.07 1.49 -2.79
C LEU A 148 15.21 3.00 -2.96
N GLU A 149 14.61 3.78 -2.06
CA GLU A 149 14.85 5.22 -1.99
C GLU A 149 16.05 5.48 -1.06
N ARG A 150 17.23 5.73 -1.64
CA ARG A 150 18.48 5.90 -0.89
C ARG A 150 18.47 7.11 0.04
N GLU A 151 17.83 8.21 -0.37
CA GLU A 151 17.81 9.46 0.37
C GLU A 151 17.09 9.30 1.72
N ALA A 152 15.90 8.70 1.70
CA ALA A 152 15.09 8.44 2.88
C ALA A 152 15.38 7.07 3.53
N ARG A 153 16.25 6.23 2.92
CA ARG A 153 16.60 4.87 3.36
C ARG A 153 15.37 4.00 3.62
N ARG A 154 14.41 4.06 2.71
CA ARG A 154 13.14 3.34 2.78
C ARG A 154 12.90 2.58 1.48
N VAL A 155 12.06 1.57 1.58
CA VAL A 155 11.61 0.80 0.41
C VAL A 155 10.24 1.35 0.02
N VAL A 156 10.10 1.70 -1.25
CA VAL A 156 8.88 2.27 -1.82
C VAL A 156 8.43 1.44 -3.01
N GLY A 157 7.14 1.29 -3.22
CA GLY A 157 6.66 0.45 -4.29
C GLY A 157 5.15 0.37 -4.43
N LEU A 158 4.71 -0.57 -5.25
CA LEU A 158 3.30 -0.90 -5.45
C LEU A 158 3.07 -2.37 -5.10
N ARG A 159 1.93 -2.65 -4.46
CA ARG A 159 1.47 -3.99 -4.12
C ARG A 159 0.13 -4.25 -4.80
N ALA A 160 -0.04 -5.40 -5.43
CA ALA A 160 -1.34 -5.87 -5.89
C ALA A 160 -1.70 -7.22 -5.25
N ARG A 161 -2.98 -7.42 -4.97
CA ARG A 161 -3.52 -8.70 -4.49
C ARG A 161 -3.98 -9.54 -5.68
N ALA A 162 -3.93 -10.85 -5.55
CA ALA A 162 -4.37 -11.77 -6.56
C ALA A 162 -4.94 -13.04 -5.90
N VAL A 163 -5.86 -13.68 -6.61
CA VAL A 163 -6.33 -15.03 -6.31
C VAL A 163 -5.91 -15.94 -7.47
N GLU A 164 -5.17 -17.00 -7.14
CA GLU A 164 -4.70 -18.03 -8.08
C GLU A 164 -5.29 -19.38 -7.69
N SER A 165 -6.30 -19.82 -8.45
CA SER A 165 -7.04 -21.08 -8.26
C SER A 165 -6.48 -22.23 -9.10
#